data_AF-A0A1M7S8R6-F1
#
_entry.id   AF-A0A1M7S8R6-F1
#
_cell.length_a   1.000
_cell.length_b   1.000
_cell.length_c   1.000
_cell.angle_alpha   90.00
_cell.angle_beta   90.00
_cell.angle_gamma   90.00
#
_symmetry.space_group_name_H-M   'P 1'
#
loop_
_entity.id
_entity.type
_entity.pdbx_description
1 polymer ?
#
loop_
_entity_poly.entity_id
_entity_poly.type
_entity_poly.pdbx_seq_one_letter_code
_entity_poly.pdbx_strand_id
1 'polypeptide(L)'
;MSIELRWAVTDGPAGTAAVTLPEDGTAARVLGLHRDGGFWCSREAGGCGSRLVLEVREGSRPHFRHSGDVRCALPGSDAGPAYEHLRYRRAVAAWLAAQGFRPRFEEVPGPAGSGGLHVVVAEVGAAVEVQLSALPDTAWRERDDRYRTRVRHVTWLYGPAAESAADTELAVRGVAYAVRRHNTGLLVGVRDVDGGTRWVRLGACRLTTDGFEAPGAEEARALHARRATDRREAARRAARCAERAARGPRDHPRVEAPPLLPFPA
;
A
#
# COMPACT_ATOMS: atom_id res chain seq x y z
N MET A 1 6.57 32.09 -17.49
CA MET A 1 5.24 31.71 -16.96
C MET A 1 5.40 31.41 -15.48
N SER A 2 4.62 32.05 -14.63
CA SER A 2 4.65 31.80 -13.18
C SER A 2 3.95 30.46 -12.90
N ILE A 3 4.66 29.53 -12.25
CA ILE A 3 4.13 28.21 -11.92
C ILE A 3 3.27 28.33 -10.65
N GLU A 4 1.97 28.08 -10.78
CA GLU A 4 1.01 28.09 -9.68
C GLU A 4 0.97 26.71 -9.00
N LEU A 5 1.50 26.62 -7.78
CA LEU A 5 1.56 25.37 -7.01
C LEU A 5 0.40 25.27 -6.02
N ARG A 6 -0.09 24.05 -5.76
CA ARG A 6 -1.06 23.79 -4.67
C ARG A 6 -0.40 23.15 -3.44
N TRP A 7 0.88 22.83 -3.54
CA TRP A 7 1.64 22.04 -2.60
C TRP A 7 2.91 22.79 -2.18
N ALA A 8 3.28 22.62 -0.91
CA ALA A 8 4.47 23.20 -0.33
C ALA A 8 4.93 22.37 0.87
N VAL A 9 6.11 22.66 1.40
CA VAL A 9 6.53 22.22 2.74
C VAL A 9 6.68 23.42 3.68
N THR A 10 6.58 23.16 4.98
CA THR A 10 6.57 24.20 6.04
C THR A 10 7.82 24.19 6.92
N ASP A 11 8.73 23.25 6.70
CA ASP A 11 9.93 22.98 7.48
C ASP A 11 11.23 23.29 6.69
N GLY A 12 11.14 24.13 5.65
CA GLY A 12 12.28 24.64 4.89
C GLY A 12 12.46 23.99 3.51
N PRO A 13 13.52 24.38 2.76
CA PRO A 13 13.71 24.02 1.35
C PRO A 13 14.03 22.53 1.10
N ALA A 14 14.53 21.83 2.11
CA ALA A 14 14.71 20.36 2.10
C ALA A 14 13.69 19.67 3.03
N GLY A 15 12.58 20.36 3.31
CA GLY A 15 11.57 19.92 4.25
C GLY A 15 10.72 18.75 3.74
N THR A 16 10.06 18.06 4.68
CA THR A 16 9.17 16.92 4.41
C THR A 16 7.76 17.15 4.97
N ALA A 17 7.52 18.26 5.67
CA ALA A 17 6.22 18.61 6.24
C ALA A 17 5.29 19.17 5.16
N ALA A 18 4.87 18.30 4.23
CA ALA A 18 4.08 18.63 3.06
C ALA A 18 2.63 19.03 3.39
N VAL A 19 2.23 20.20 2.90
CA VAL A 19 0.90 20.78 3.03
C VAL A 19 0.27 21.00 1.66
N THR A 20 -1.06 20.88 1.59
CA THR A 20 -1.85 21.22 0.40
C THR A 20 -2.71 22.39 0.79
N LEU A 21 -2.85 23.36 -0.11
CA LEU A 21 -3.79 24.45 0.13
C LEU A 21 -5.22 23.92 0.18
N PRO A 22 -6.06 24.42 1.11
CA PRO A 22 -7.50 24.27 1.01
C PRO A 22 -8.03 24.88 -0.30
N GLU A 23 -9.18 24.40 -0.77
CA GLU A 23 -9.87 25.04 -1.90
C GLU A 23 -10.50 26.36 -1.49
N ASP A 24 -11.01 26.41 -0.26
CA ASP A 24 -11.57 27.61 0.34
C ASP A 24 -10.50 28.67 0.64
N GLY A 25 -10.76 29.90 0.20
CA GLY A 25 -9.85 31.03 0.36
C GLY A 25 -9.66 31.45 1.82
N THR A 26 -10.71 31.33 2.65
CA THR A 26 -10.64 31.69 4.07
C THR A 26 -9.74 30.70 4.82
N ALA A 27 -9.96 29.40 4.62
CA ALA A 27 -9.12 28.35 5.18
C ALA A 27 -7.65 28.45 4.71
N ALA A 28 -7.42 28.84 3.45
CA ALA A 28 -6.07 29.10 2.94
C ALA A 28 -5.40 30.29 3.65
N ARG A 29 -6.11 31.40 3.89
CA ARG A 29 -5.58 32.55 4.65
C ARG A 29 -5.23 32.16 6.08
N VAL A 30 -6.10 31.40 6.76
CA VAL A 30 -5.85 30.88 8.11
C VAL A 30 -4.60 30.00 8.12
N LEU A 31 -4.43 29.12 7.14
CA LEU A 31 -3.20 28.31 7.00
C LEU A 31 -1.95 29.20 6.87
N GLY A 32 -2.03 30.30 6.11
CA GLY A 32 -0.94 31.25 5.95
C GLY A 32 -0.55 31.97 7.24
N LEU A 33 -1.54 32.36 8.06
CA LEU A 33 -1.32 33.07 9.33
C LEU A 33 -0.63 32.19 10.38
N HIS A 34 -0.87 30.88 10.38
CA HIS A 34 -0.32 29.96 11.39
C HIS A 34 1.06 29.37 11.03
N ARG A 35 1.76 29.90 10.02
CA ARG A 35 3.00 29.31 9.49
C ARG A 35 4.14 30.34 9.40
N ASP A 36 4.67 30.70 10.57
CA ASP A 36 5.75 31.70 10.73
C ASP A 36 7.03 31.36 9.93
N GLY A 37 7.32 30.07 9.72
CA GLY A 37 8.46 29.60 8.90
C GLY A 37 8.30 29.81 7.39
N GLY A 38 7.10 30.15 6.93
CA GLY A 38 6.72 30.27 5.53
C GLY A 38 6.58 28.94 4.79
N PHE A 39 6.38 29.04 3.48
CA PHE A 39 6.18 27.91 2.59
C PHE A 39 7.36 27.78 1.63
N TRP A 40 7.68 26.55 1.26
CA TRP A 40 8.84 26.25 0.41
C TRP A 40 8.49 25.21 -0.64
N CYS A 41 9.09 25.37 -1.82
CA CYS A 41 9.08 24.39 -2.89
C CYS A 41 10.12 23.32 -2.59
N SER A 42 9.72 22.14 -2.10
CA SER A 42 10.68 21.17 -1.53
C SER A 42 11.56 20.53 -2.60
N ARG A 43 12.87 20.45 -2.32
CA ARG A 43 13.81 19.66 -3.13
C ARG A 43 13.56 18.16 -3.05
N GLU A 44 13.05 17.66 -1.92
CA GLU A 44 12.66 16.25 -1.75
C GLU A 44 11.43 15.88 -2.61
N ALA A 45 10.70 16.87 -3.12
CA ALA A 45 9.63 16.70 -4.11
C ALA A 45 10.10 16.95 -5.55
N GLY A 46 11.42 17.07 -5.79
CA GLY A 46 11.96 17.47 -7.10
C GLY A 46 11.79 18.96 -7.43
N GLY A 47 11.47 19.78 -6.43
CA GLY A 47 11.33 21.23 -6.57
C GLY A 47 12.65 22.00 -6.48
N CYS A 48 12.54 23.33 -6.61
CA CYS A 48 13.70 24.22 -6.70
C CYS A 48 14.28 24.67 -5.34
N GLY A 49 13.61 24.41 -4.21
CA GLY A 49 14.02 24.89 -2.89
C GLY A 49 13.69 26.36 -2.61
N SER A 50 13.02 27.08 -3.52
CA SER A 50 12.71 28.49 -3.30
C SER A 50 11.52 28.70 -2.37
N ARG A 51 11.49 29.86 -1.70
CA ARG A 51 10.37 30.28 -0.86
C ARG A 51 9.13 30.53 -1.71
N LEU A 52 7.99 30.11 -1.20
CA LEU A 52 6.68 30.26 -1.81
C LEU A 52 5.87 31.35 -1.08
N VAL A 53 5.15 32.14 -1.86
CA VAL A 53 4.20 33.14 -1.40
C VAL A 53 2.80 32.59 -1.63
N LEU A 54 1.96 32.62 -0.59
CA LEU A 54 0.55 32.27 -0.70
C LEU A 54 -0.21 33.42 -1.35
N GLU A 55 -0.88 33.16 -2.46
CA GLU A 55 -1.81 34.08 -3.11
C GLU A 55 -3.26 33.62 -2.92
N VAL A 56 -4.07 34.50 -2.33
CA VAL A 56 -5.52 34.32 -2.17
C VAL A 56 -6.22 35.53 -2.75
N ARG A 57 -6.90 35.35 -3.88
CA ARG A 57 -7.70 36.38 -4.57
C ARG A 57 -9.16 35.96 -4.58
N GLU A 58 -10.05 36.93 -4.45
CA GLU A 58 -11.49 36.68 -4.51
C GLU A 58 -11.88 36.11 -5.89
N GLY A 59 -12.73 35.07 -5.90
CA GLY A 59 -13.14 34.37 -7.12
C GLY A 59 -12.06 33.49 -7.78
N SER A 60 -10.85 33.38 -7.20
CA SER A 60 -9.76 32.54 -7.73
C SER A 60 -9.35 31.45 -6.74
N ARG A 61 -8.94 30.29 -7.26
CA ARG A 61 -8.43 29.20 -6.42
C ARG A 61 -7.12 29.64 -5.74
N PRO A 62 -6.97 29.46 -4.41
CA PRO A 62 -5.73 29.75 -3.71
C PRO A 62 -4.55 28.97 -4.31
N HIS A 63 -3.41 29.61 -4.48
CA HIS A 63 -2.21 28.95 -4.98
C HIS A 63 -0.94 29.55 -4.36
N PHE A 64 0.15 28.82 -4.50
CA PHE A 64 1.49 29.27 -4.16
C PHE A 64 2.20 29.74 -5.41
N ARG A 65 2.93 30.84 -5.26
CA ARG A 65 3.84 31.35 -6.28
C ARG A 65 5.26 31.38 -5.75
N HIS A 66 6.24 31.11 -6.62
CA HIS A 66 7.65 31.31 -6.28
C HIS A 66 7.94 32.79 -6.00
N SER A 67 8.68 33.05 -4.93
CA SER A 67 9.23 34.39 -4.69
C SER A 67 10.37 34.63 -5.67
N GLY A 68 10.20 35.60 -6.58
CA GLY A 68 11.17 35.91 -7.64
C GLY A 68 11.00 35.11 -8.93
N ASP A 69 11.89 35.35 -9.90
CA ASP A 69 11.92 34.64 -11.18
C ASP A 69 12.79 33.38 -11.06
N VAL A 70 12.13 32.24 -10.83
CA VAL A 70 12.80 30.95 -10.58
C VAL A 70 12.36 29.94 -11.62
N ARG A 71 13.32 29.24 -12.23
CA ARG A 71 13.05 28.07 -13.08
C ARG A 71 12.83 26.85 -12.19
N CYS A 72 11.60 26.35 -12.14
CA CYS A 72 11.22 25.16 -11.38
C CYS A 72 10.72 24.07 -12.33
N ALA A 73 11.18 22.83 -12.13
CA ALA A 73 10.80 21.68 -12.95
C ALA A 73 9.49 21.02 -12.49
N LEU A 74 8.97 21.40 -11.31
CA LEU A 74 7.69 20.88 -10.82
C LEU A 74 6.54 21.34 -11.72
N PRO A 75 5.65 20.43 -12.13
CA PRO A 75 4.41 20.81 -12.81
C PRO A 75 3.55 21.60 -11.81
N GLY A 76 3.06 22.78 -12.20
CA GLY A 76 2.41 23.72 -11.25
C GLY A 76 1.27 23.12 -10.44
N SER A 77 0.08 23.02 -11.04
CA SER A 77 -1.11 22.60 -10.30
C SER A 77 -1.11 21.10 -9.97
N ASP A 78 -0.36 20.29 -10.72
CA ASP A 78 -0.27 18.83 -10.60
C ASP A 78 0.97 18.35 -9.84
N ALA A 79 1.56 19.19 -9.00
CA ALA A 79 2.70 18.78 -8.16
C ALA A 79 2.33 17.72 -7.08
N GLY A 80 1.04 17.42 -6.89
CA GLY A 80 0.55 16.58 -5.79
C GLY A 80 1.21 15.21 -5.67
N PRO A 81 1.32 14.43 -6.76
CA PRO A 81 2.01 13.14 -6.75
C PRO A 81 3.45 13.23 -6.21
N ALA A 82 4.19 14.29 -6.57
CA ALA A 82 5.57 14.51 -6.15
C ALA A 82 5.72 14.92 -4.66
N TYR A 83 4.64 15.34 -4.00
CA TYR A 83 4.66 15.66 -2.56
C TYR A 83 4.02 14.57 -1.69
N GLU A 84 3.33 13.61 -2.30
CA GLU A 84 2.55 12.64 -1.56
C GLU A 84 3.45 11.73 -0.72
N HIS A 85 4.58 11.26 -1.27
CA HIS A 85 5.53 10.42 -0.54
C HIS A 85 6.09 11.10 0.71
N LEU A 86 6.25 12.44 0.72
CA LEU A 86 6.72 13.18 1.90
C LEU A 86 5.77 13.04 3.09
N ARG A 87 4.46 12.96 2.84
CA ARG A 87 3.44 12.75 3.91
C ARG A 87 3.56 11.37 4.52
N TYR A 88 3.78 10.36 3.70
CA TYR A 88 4.01 9.00 4.18
C TYR A 88 5.34 8.91 4.93
N ARG A 89 6.41 9.55 4.41
CA ARG A 89 7.75 9.56 5.02
C ARG A 89 7.69 10.11 6.43
N ARG A 90 7.02 11.25 6.63
CA ARG A 90 6.89 11.87 7.95
C ARG A 90 6.15 10.96 8.94
N ALA A 91 5.05 10.35 8.53
CA ALA A 91 4.26 9.48 9.41
C ALA A 91 4.99 8.17 9.74
N VAL A 92 5.65 7.56 8.75
CA VAL A 92 6.47 6.35 8.96
C VAL A 92 7.69 6.64 9.83
N ALA A 93 8.37 7.77 9.62
CA ALA A 93 9.48 8.21 10.46
C ALA A 93 9.05 8.39 11.92
N ALA A 94 7.92 9.07 12.17
CA ALA A 94 7.39 9.26 13.51
C ALA A 94 7.02 7.92 14.18
N TRP A 95 6.40 6.99 13.44
CA TRP A 95 6.04 5.66 13.94
C TRP A 95 7.28 4.81 14.29
N LEU A 96 8.32 4.83 13.46
CA LEU A 96 9.57 4.09 13.72
C LEU A 96 10.38 4.72 14.86
N ALA A 97 10.44 6.06 14.91
CA ALA A 97 11.09 6.78 16.01
C ALA A 97 10.40 6.52 17.36
N ALA A 98 9.06 6.43 17.38
CA ALA A 98 8.31 6.07 18.58
C ALA A 98 8.61 4.64 19.10
N GLN A 99 9.16 3.78 18.25
CA GLN A 99 9.64 2.44 18.61
C GLN A 99 11.15 2.41 18.89
N GLY A 100 11.83 3.56 18.87
CA GLY A 100 13.27 3.69 19.15
C GLY A 100 14.20 3.40 17.96
N PHE A 101 13.66 3.23 16.75
CA PHE A 101 14.46 2.91 15.56
C PHE A 101 15.01 4.14 14.84
N ARG A 102 16.12 3.95 14.13
CA ARG A 102 16.74 4.96 13.25
C ARG A 102 16.70 4.51 11.79
N PRO A 103 15.54 4.65 11.12
CA PRO A 103 15.39 4.18 9.76
C PRO A 103 16.25 4.95 8.75
N ARG A 104 16.72 4.23 7.73
CA ARG A 104 17.26 4.81 6.49
C ARG A 104 16.16 4.84 5.44
N PHE A 105 15.89 6.02 4.89
CA PHE A 105 14.91 6.21 3.82
C PHE A 105 15.60 6.25 2.47
N GLU A 106 15.03 5.55 1.51
CA GLU A 106 15.40 5.60 0.11
C GLU A 106 14.14 5.90 -0.70
N GLU A 107 14.20 6.92 -1.55
CA GLU A 107 13.08 7.26 -2.42
C GLU A 107 13.02 6.26 -3.57
N VAL A 108 11.81 5.78 -3.84
CA VAL A 108 11.58 4.81 -4.90
C VAL A 108 10.92 5.54 -6.05
N PRO A 109 11.61 5.73 -7.19
CA PRO A 109 11.07 6.50 -8.29
C PRO A 109 9.79 5.83 -8.83
N GLY A 110 8.79 6.66 -9.12
CA GLY A 110 7.53 6.27 -9.73
C GLY A 110 7.20 7.17 -10.93
N PRO A 111 6.26 6.76 -11.81
CA PRO A 111 5.81 7.58 -12.92
C PRO A 111 5.34 8.96 -12.41
N ALA A 112 5.71 10.04 -13.11
CA ALA A 112 5.33 11.42 -12.78
C ALA A 112 5.63 11.85 -11.32
N GLY A 113 6.65 11.26 -10.68
CA GLY A 113 7.02 11.60 -9.30
C GLY A 113 6.12 10.98 -8.23
N SER A 114 5.16 10.11 -8.60
CA SER A 114 4.32 9.33 -7.67
C SER A 114 5.07 8.18 -6.99
N GLY A 115 6.32 8.43 -6.61
CA GLY A 115 7.22 7.44 -6.04
C GLY A 115 6.74 6.84 -4.72
N GLY A 116 7.30 5.69 -4.40
CA GLY A 116 7.14 5.05 -3.10
C GLY A 116 8.24 5.45 -2.12
N LEU A 117 8.24 4.78 -0.97
CA LEU A 117 9.31 4.87 0.02
C LEU A 117 9.83 3.48 0.31
N HIS A 118 11.14 3.30 0.24
CA HIS A 118 11.81 2.14 0.80
C HIS A 118 12.46 2.53 2.12
N VAL A 119 12.10 1.85 3.20
CA VAL A 119 12.58 2.17 4.55
C VAL A 119 13.28 0.98 5.14
N VAL A 120 14.59 1.08 5.35
CA VAL A 120 15.40 0.02 5.95
C VAL A 120 15.58 0.29 7.44
N VAL A 121 15.30 -0.72 8.25
CA VAL A 121 15.50 -0.72 9.71
C VAL A 121 16.46 -1.86 10.05
N ALA A 122 17.75 -1.53 10.07
CA ALA A 122 18.82 -2.51 10.22
C ALA A 122 18.79 -3.22 11.59
N GLU A 123 18.34 -2.50 12.62
CA GLU A 123 18.27 -2.96 14.01
C GLU A 123 17.40 -4.22 14.18
N VAL A 124 16.39 -4.40 13.34
CA VAL A 124 15.50 -5.58 13.32
C VAL A 124 15.62 -6.38 12.04
N GLY A 125 16.57 -6.04 11.16
CA GLY A 125 16.77 -6.70 9.88
C GLY A 125 15.53 -6.68 8.99
N ALA A 126 14.77 -5.58 9.00
CA ALA A 126 13.51 -5.45 8.27
C ALA A 126 13.50 -4.24 7.33
N ALA A 127 12.65 -4.29 6.32
CA ALA A 127 12.32 -3.16 5.48
C ALA A 127 10.80 -3.00 5.32
N VAL A 128 10.38 -1.73 5.23
CA VAL A 128 9.00 -1.34 4.92
C VAL A 128 8.99 -0.62 3.58
N GLU A 129 8.29 -1.15 2.60
CA GLU A 129 8.01 -0.48 1.33
C GLU A 129 6.63 0.17 1.39
N VAL A 130 6.54 1.47 1.16
CA VAL A 130 5.29 2.17 0.88
C VAL A 130 5.16 2.33 -0.62
N GLN A 131 4.30 1.54 -1.25
CA GLN A 131 4.07 1.60 -2.69
C GLN A 131 2.87 2.52 -2.99
N LEU A 132 3.12 3.66 -3.62
CA LEU A 132 2.08 4.64 -3.95
C LEU A 132 1.68 4.65 -5.43
N SER A 133 2.44 3.97 -6.30
CA SER A 133 2.15 3.84 -7.73
C SER A 133 1.85 2.39 -8.10
N ALA A 134 1.07 2.22 -9.17
CA ALA A 134 0.91 0.92 -9.79
C ALA A 134 2.27 0.37 -10.26
N LEU A 135 2.47 -0.93 -10.11
CA LEU A 135 3.59 -1.68 -10.68
C LEU A 135 3.03 -2.93 -11.35
N PRO A 136 3.53 -3.31 -12.53
CA PRO A 136 3.26 -4.63 -13.09
C PRO A 136 3.69 -5.73 -12.12
N ASP A 137 2.94 -6.84 -12.09
CA ASP A 137 3.21 -7.97 -11.18
C ASP A 137 4.66 -8.48 -11.26
N THR A 138 5.25 -8.54 -12.45
CA THR A 138 6.64 -8.97 -12.65
C THR A 138 7.63 -8.01 -12.00
N ALA A 139 7.46 -6.71 -12.23
CA ALA A 139 8.30 -5.66 -11.64
C ALA A 139 8.16 -5.60 -10.10
N TRP A 140 6.96 -5.88 -9.58
CA TRP A 140 6.73 -6.01 -8.15
C TRP A 140 7.46 -7.23 -7.57
N ARG A 141 7.35 -8.42 -8.19
CA ARG A 141 8.06 -9.64 -7.76
C ARG A 141 9.56 -9.48 -7.76
N GLU A 142 10.12 -8.96 -8.86
CA GLU A 142 11.57 -8.69 -8.98
C GLU A 142 12.07 -7.73 -7.90
N ARG A 143 11.23 -6.76 -7.49
CA ARG A 143 11.54 -5.83 -6.42
C ARG A 143 11.46 -6.50 -5.05
N ASP A 144 10.42 -7.28 -4.77
CA ASP A 144 10.28 -8.05 -3.52
C ASP A 144 11.44 -9.02 -3.34
N ASP A 145 11.80 -9.78 -4.38
CA ASP A 145 12.92 -10.72 -4.36
C ASP A 145 14.24 -10.00 -4.07
N ARG A 146 14.50 -8.88 -4.76
CA ARG A 146 15.70 -8.07 -4.53
C ARG A 146 15.78 -7.57 -3.09
N TYR A 147 14.69 -7.10 -2.50
CA TYR A 147 14.70 -6.62 -1.11
C TYR A 147 14.88 -7.76 -0.11
N ARG A 148 14.24 -8.91 -0.34
CA ARG A 148 14.35 -10.08 0.53
C ARG A 148 15.74 -10.72 0.53
N THR A 149 16.57 -10.47 -0.48
CA THR A 149 17.98 -10.88 -0.45
C THR A 149 18.84 -10.02 0.49
N ARG A 150 18.35 -8.83 0.90
CA ARG A 150 19.11 -7.84 1.70
C ARG A 150 18.67 -7.78 3.16
N VAL A 151 17.40 -8.09 3.44
CA VAL A 151 16.82 -8.04 4.79
C VAL A 151 16.01 -9.30 5.07
N ARG A 152 15.82 -9.63 6.36
CA ARG A 152 15.07 -10.83 6.77
C ARG A 152 13.58 -10.70 6.47
N HIS A 153 13.03 -9.52 6.72
CA HIS A 153 11.59 -9.26 6.56
C HIS A 153 11.37 -8.05 5.66
N VAL A 154 10.53 -8.20 4.64
CA VAL A 154 10.03 -7.11 3.82
C VAL A 154 8.52 -7.05 3.99
N THR A 155 8.03 -5.88 4.38
CA THR A 155 6.60 -5.58 4.51
C THR A 155 6.21 -4.50 3.51
N TRP A 156 5.17 -4.77 2.74
CA TRP A 156 4.63 -3.81 1.78
C TRP A 156 3.38 -3.15 2.34
N LEU A 157 3.31 -1.83 2.20
CA LEU A 157 2.16 -0.98 2.50
C LEU A 157 1.65 -0.39 1.19
N TYR A 158 0.49 -0.85 0.74
CA TYR A 158 -0.06 -0.53 -0.57
C TYR A 158 -1.00 0.67 -0.51
N GLY A 159 -0.62 1.74 -1.21
CA GLY A 159 -1.51 2.86 -1.47
C GLY A 159 -2.63 2.49 -2.46
N PRO A 160 -3.63 3.37 -2.66
CA PRO A 160 -4.80 3.09 -3.50
C PRO A 160 -4.46 2.73 -4.96
N ALA A 161 -3.37 3.28 -5.51
CA ALA A 161 -2.96 2.94 -6.88
C ALA A 161 -2.19 1.61 -6.99
N ALA A 162 -1.94 0.92 -5.88
CA ALA A 162 -1.16 -0.32 -5.82
C ALA A 162 -2.02 -1.54 -5.43
N GLU A 163 -3.34 -1.47 -5.59
CA GLU A 163 -4.28 -2.53 -5.22
C GLU A 163 -3.99 -3.87 -5.92
N SER A 164 -3.63 -3.86 -7.20
CA SER A 164 -3.28 -5.09 -7.94
C SER A 164 -2.09 -5.84 -7.30
N ALA A 165 -1.06 -5.12 -6.85
CA ALA A 165 0.08 -5.72 -6.16
C ALA A 165 -0.33 -6.26 -4.78
N ALA A 166 -1.21 -5.54 -4.08
CA ALA A 166 -1.79 -6.00 -2.82
C ALA A 166 -2.63 -7.29 -3.01
N ASP A 167 -3.36 -7.43 -4.11
CA ASP A 167 -4.13 -8.63 -4.43
C ASP A 167 -3.21 -9.82 -4.72
N THR A 168 -2.13 -9.59 -5.47
CA THR A 168 -1.08 -10.60 -5.69
C THR A 168 -0.45 -11.03 -4.37
N GLU A 169 -0.08 -10.10 -3.48
CA GLU A 169 0.46 -10.45 -2.16
C GLU A 169 -0.56 -11.22 -1.31
N LEU A 170 -1.81 -10.78 -1.28
CA LEU A 170 -2.88 -11.41 -0.53
C LEU A 170 -3.11 -12.87 -0.98
N ALA A 171 -3.08 -13.12 -2.29
CA ALA A 171 -3.23 -14.45 -2.86
C ALA A 171 -2.10 -15.41 -2.44
N VAL A 172 -0.87 -14.89 -2.30
CA VAL A 172 0.34 -15.68 -2.00
C VAL A 172 0.57 -15.84 -0.50
N ARG A 173 0.40 -14.76 0.28
CA ARG A 173 0.79 -14.68 1.70
C ARG A 173 -0.41 -14.72 2.65
N GLY A 174 -1.63 -14.66 2.12
CA GLY A 174 -2.86 -14.71 2.92
C GLY A 174 -3.21 -13.43 3.68
N VAL A 175 -2.37 -12.40 3.57
CA VAL A 175 -2.59 -11.07 4.13
C VAL A 175 -1.90 -10.05 3.23
N ALA A 176 -2.52 -8.88 3.08
CA ALA A 176 -1.89 -7.69 2.49
C ALA A 176 -2.23 -6.45 3.31
N TYR A 177 -1.35 -5.44 3.28
CA TYR A 177 -1.53 -4.23 4.07
C TYR A 177 -1.81 -3.04 3.17
N ALA A 178 -3.06 -2.57 3.14
CA ALA A 178 -3.41 -1.30 2.53
C ALA A 178 -2.93 -0.14 3.42
N VAL A 179 -2.61 1.01 2.83
CA VAL A 179 -2.26 2.21 3.59
C VAL A 179 -2.96 3.44 3.02
N ARG A 180 -3.51 4.26 3.91
CA ARG A 180 -4.11 5.54 3.55
C ARG A 180 -3.84 6.59 4.60
N ARG A 181 -3.90 7.85 4.19
CA ARG A 181 -3.77 8.99 5.09
C ARG A 181 -4.99 9.11 6.00
N HIS A 182 -4.76 9.52 7.24
CA HIS A 182 -5.80 9.85 8.19
C HIS A 182 -5.29 10.92 9.15
N ASN A 183 -5.84 12.13 9.03
CA ASN A 183 -5.35 13.33 9.69
C ASN A 183 -3.84 13.52 9.43
N THR A 184 -3.04 13.65 10.49
CA THR A 184 -1.59 13.79 10.44
C THR A 184 -0.83 12.46 10.41
N GLY A 185 -1.52 11.33 10.41
CA GLY A 185 -0.94 9.99 10.44
C GLY A 185 -1.44 9.08 9.33
N LEU A 186 -1.19 7.78 9.49
CA LEU A 186 -1.58 6.74 8.55
C LEU A 186 -2.51 5.71 9.22
N LEU A 187 -3.44 5.18 8.42
CA LEU A 187 -4.16 3.95 8.73
C LEU A 187 -3.56 2.81 7.90
N VAL A 188 -3.43 1.66 8.54
CA VAL A 188 -3.05 0.39 7.91
C VAL A 188 -4.30 -0.48 7.86
N GLY A 189 -4.66 -0.94 6.67
CA GLY A 189 -5.77 -1.85 6.42
C GLY A 189 -5.24 -3.26 6.29
N VAL A 190 -5.51 -4.11 7.27
CA VAL A 190 -5.21 -5.55 7.16
C VAL A 190 -6.28 -6.20 6.30
N ARG A 191 -5.91 -6.63 5.09
CA ARG A 191 -6.79 -7.30 4.13
C ARG A 191 -6.73 -8.81 4.32
N ASP A 192 -7.88 -9.46 4.29
CA ASP A 192 -8.01 -10.91 4.34
C ASP A 192 -8.56 -11.48 3.01
N VAL A 193 -8.47 -12.80 2.87
CA VAL A 193 -8.84 -13.51 1.63
C VAL A 193 -10.35 -13.59 1.36
N ASP A 194 -11.19 -13.25 2.33
CA ASP A 194 -12.65 -13.19 2.17
C ASP A 194 -13.10 -11.75 1.78
N GLY A 195 -12.13 -10.84 1.53
CA GLY A 195 -12.39 -9.46 1.12
C GLY A 195 -12.56 -8.48 2.28
N GLY A 196 -12.41 -8.94 3.53
CA GLY A 196 -12.45 -8.09 4.71
C GLY A 196 -11.24 -7.15 4.79
N THR A 197 -11.45 -5.95 5.32
CA THR A 197 -10.36 -5.02 5.64
C THR A 197 -10.56 -4.42 7.03
N ARG A 198 -9.62 -4.72 7.95
CA ARG A 198 -9.57 -4.10 9.28
C ARG A 198 -8.62 -2.90 9.26
N TRP A 199 -9.15 -1.70 9.41
CA TRP A 199 -8.35 -0.47 9.49
C TRP A 199 -7.90 -0.19 10.93
N VAL A 200 -6.60 -0.01 11.11
CA VAL A 200 -5.97 0.36 12.39
C VAL A 200 -5.07 1.58 12.20
N ARG A 201 -4.80 2.32 13.27
CA ARG A 201 -3.77 3.37 13.23
C ARG A 201 -2.40 2.72 13.08
N LEU A 202 -1.50 3.32 12.29
CA LEU A 202 -0.13 2.82 12.15
C LEU A 202 0.58 2.67 13.50
N GLY A 203 0.31 3.56 14.46
CA GLY A 203 0.84 3.46 15.83
C GLY A 203 0.35 2.25 16.65
N ALA A 204 -0.67 1.52 16.19
CA ALA A 204 -1.09 0.25 16.77
C ALA A 204 -0.36 -0.95 16.15
N CYS A 205 0.40 -0.74 15.06
CA CYS A 205 1.26 -1.73 14.45
C CYS A 205 2.67 -1.66 15.05
N ARG A 206 3.39 -2.77 15.02
CA ARG A 206 4.79 -2.85 15.46
C ARG A 206 5.68 -3.46 14.38
N LEU A 207 6.92 -2.98 14.33
CA LEU A 207 7.98 -3.61 13.57
C LEU A 207 8.89 -4.33 14.58
N THR A 208 8.98 -5.64 14.47
CA THR A 208 9.74 -6.50 15.36
C THR A 208 10.78 -7.29 14.55
N THR A 209 11.62 -8.05 15.26
CA THR A 209 12.59 -8.95 14.63
C THR A 209 11.95 -10.08 13.84
N ASP A 210 10.68 -10.39 14.11
CA ASP A 210 9.90 -11.42 13.42
C ASP A 210 9.06 -10.84 12.26
N GLY A 211 9.15 -9.52 12.05
CA GLY A 211 8.52 -8.80 10.96
C GLY A 211 7.49 -7.78 11.42
N PHE A 212 6.47 -7.57 10.60
CA PHE A 212 5.45 -6.56 10.84
C PHE A 212 4.22 -7.17 11.51
N GLU A 213 3.87 -6.61 12.67
CA GLU A 213 2.72 -6.96 13.47
C GLU A 213 1.64 -5.89 13.29
N ALA A 214 0.47 -6.30 12.86
CA ALA A 214 -0.72 -5.45 12.79
C ALA A 214 -1.90 -6.20 13.41
N PRO A 215 -2.74 -5.54 14.24
CA PRO A 215 -3.95 -6.17 14.77
C PRO A 215 -4.84 -6.70 13.64
N GLY A 216 -5.21 -7.99 13.67
CA GLY A 216 -5.94 -8.66 12.59
C GLY A 216 -5.07 -9.49 11.63
N ALA A 217 -3.75 -9.32 11.63
CA ALA A 217 -2.88 -9.99 10.66
C ALA A 217 -2.79 -11.49 10.89
N GLU A 218 -2.74 -11.94 12.14
CA GLU A 218 -2.73 -13.37 12.46
C GLU A 218 -4.06 -14.04 12.11
N GLU A 219 -5.18 -13.36 12.41
CA GLU A 219 -6.51 -13.87 12.07
C GLU A 219 -6.69 -13.99 10.55
N ALA A 220 -6.20 -13.01 9.77
CA ALA A 220 -6.21 -13.04 8.31
C ALA A 220 -5.37 -14.21 7.76
N ARG A 221 -4.15 -14.41 8.27
CA ARG A 221 -3.29 -15.54 7.89
C ARG A 221 -3.92 -16.89 8.25
N ALA A 222 -4.52 -17.00 9.44
CA ALA A 222 -5.21 -18.21 9.87
C ALA A 222 -6.43 -18.51 8.98
N LEU A 223 -7.18 -17.49 8.57
CA LEU A 223 -8.28 -17.64 7.61
C LEU A 223 -7.77 -18.15 6.26
N HIS A 224 -6.70 -17.58 5.72
CA HIS A 224 -6.09 -18.07 4.49
C HIS A 224 -5.65 -19.53 4.61
N ALA A 225 -5.01 -19.92 5.71
CA ALA A 225 -4.59 -21.30 5.94
C ALA A 225 -5.78 -22.27 5.94
N ARG A 226 -6.90 -21.92 6.61
CA ARG A 226 -8.15 -22.70 6.57
C ARG A 226 -8.69 -22.84 5.15
N ARG A 227 -8.84 -21.72 4.43
CA ARG A 227 -9.32 -21.71 3.03
C ARG A 227 -8.42 -22.50 2.09
N ALA A 228 -7.11 -22.49 2.31
CA ALA A 228 -6.16 -23.28 1.53
C ALA A 228 -6.32 -24.78 1.80
N THR A 229 -6.55 -25.19 3.05
CA THR A 229 -6.85 -26.58 3.40
C THR A 229 -8.16 -27.04 2.77
N ASP A 230 -9.23 -26.27 2.91
CA ASP A 230 -10.54 -26.59 2.33
C ASP A 230 -10.47 -26.80 0.82
N ARG A 231 -9.74 -25.91 0.11
CA ARG A 231 -9.53 -26.02 -1.35
C ARG A 231 -8.75 -27.28 -1.71
N ARG A 232 -7.69 -27.64 -0.96
CA ARG A 232 -6.92 -28.87 -1.20
C ARG A 232 -7.78 -30.12 -0.97
N GLU A 233 -8.60 -30.12 0.07
CA GLU A 233 -9.50 -31.24 0.33
C GLU A 233 -10.58 -31.39 -0.74
N ALA A 234 -11.18 -30.27 -1.17
CA ALA A 234 -12.16 -30.26 -2.25
C ALA A 234 -11.55 -30.79 -3.56
N ALA A 235 -10.34 -30.36 -3.92
CA ALA A 235 -9.62 -30.86 -5.08
C ALA A 235 -9.35 -32.37 -4.99
N ARG A 236 -8.93 -32.86 -3.81
CA ARG A 236 -8.75 -34.30 -3.56
C ARG A 236 -10.05 -35.09 -3.68
N ARG A 237 -11.18 -34.55 -3.19
CA ARG A 237 -12.50 -35.17 -3.34
C ARG A 237 -12.91 -35.23 -4.81
N ALA A 238 -12.75 -34.14 -5.56
CA ALA A 238 -13.05 -34.07 -6.98
C ALA A 238 -12.22 -35.06 -7.80
N ALA A 239 -10.92 -35.15 -7.54
CA ALA A 239 -10.03 -36.12 -8.21
C ALA A 239 -10.49 -37.57 -7.97
N ARG A 240 -10.83 -37.94 -6.72
CA ARG A 240 -11.36 -39.28 -6.42
C ARG A 240 -12.69 -39.58 -7.12
N CYS A 241 -13.59 -38.59 -7.22
CA CYS A 241 -14.84 -38.75 -7.95
C CYS A 241 -14.59 -38.95 -9.45
N ALA A 242 -13.68 -38.17 -10.04
CA ALA A 242 -13.28 -38.30 -11.43
C ALA A 242 -12.63 -39.66 -11.73
N GLU A 243 -11.73 -40.15 -10.87
CA GLU A 243 -11.13 -41.49 -10.98
C GLU A 243 -12.18 -42.60 -10.90
N ARG A 244 -13.17 -42.49 -10.01
CA ARG A 244 -14.26 -43.47 -9.90
C ARG A 244 -15.15 -43.47 -11.15
N ALA A 245 -15.47 -42.30 -11.68
CA ALA A 245 -16.23 -42.18 -12.93
C ALA A 245 -15.46 -42.77 -14.13
N ALA A 246 -14.15 -42.53 -14.20
CA ALA A 246 -13.28 -43.05 -15.27
C ALA A 246 -13.11 -44.57 -15.23
N ARG A 247 -13.24 -45.21 -14.06
CA ARG A 247 -13.19 -46.68 -13.92
C ARG A 247 -14.45 -47.40 -14.43
N GLY A 248 -15.45 -46.66 -14.91
CA GLY A 248 -16.71 -47.20 -15.43
C GLY A 248 -17.57 -47.91 -14.37
N PRO A 249 -18.82 -48.26 -14.69
CA PRO A 249 -19.56 -49.22 -13.88
C PRO A 249 -18.73 -50.50 -13.80
N ARG A 250 -18.49 -51.03 -12.59
CA ARG A 250 -18.06 -52.41 -12.50
C ARG A 250 -19.14 -53.24 -13.18
N ASP A 251 -18.79 -54.01 -14.21
CA ASP A 251 -19.65 -55.06 -14.73
C ASP A 251 -20.06 -55.93 -13.55
N HIS A 252 -21.26 -55.69 -13.02
CA HIS A 252 -21.89 -56.65 -12.14
C HIS A 252 -22.09 -57.88 -13.01
N PRO A 253 -21.54 -59.05 -12.64
CA PRO A 253 -21.80 -60.27 -13.38
C PRO A 253 -23.32 -60.40 -13.50
N ARG A 254 -23.79 -60.51 -14.75
CA ARG A 254 -25.20 -60.69 -15.10
C ARG A 254 -25.72 -61.82 -14.20
N VAL A 255 -26.56 -61.48 -13.23
CA VAL A 255 -27.25 -62.50 -12.44
C VAL A 255 -28.12 -63.23 -13.45
N GLU A 256 -27.74 -64.46 -13.79
CA GLU A 256 -28.57 -65.35 -14.58
C GLU A 256 -29.95 -65.39 -13.94
N ALA A 257 -30.98 -65.10 -14.74
CA ALA A 257 -32.35 -65.15 -14.29
C ALA A 257 -32.60 -66.54 -13.69
N PRO A 258 -33.12 -66.64 -12.45
CA PRO A 258 -33.41 -67.94 -11.85
C PRO A 258 -34.40 -68.68 -12.77
N PRO A 259 -34.20 -70.00 -12.98
CA PRO A 259 -35.02 -70.77 -13.89
C PRO A 259 -36.50 -70.68 -13.50
N LEU A 260 -37.35 -70.40 -14.49
CA LEU A 260 -38.81 -70.38 -14.33
C LEU A 260 -39.27 -71.78 -13.92
N LEU A 261 -39.78 -71.90 -12.69
CA LEU A 261 -40.41 -73.13 -12.23
C LEU A 261 -41.76 -73.29 -12.95
N PRO A 262 -42.11 -74.49 -13.45
CA PRO A 262 -43.39 -74.74 -14.08
C PRO A 262 -44.52 -74.65 -13.05
N PHE A 263 -45.57 -73.90 -13.37
CA PHE A 263 -46.82 -73.86 -12.60
C PHE A 263 -47.52 -75.23 -12.70
N PRO A 264 -48.03 -75.78 -11.59
CA PRO A 264 -48.86 -76.99 -11.65
C PRO A 264 -50.27 -76.64 -12.17
N ALA A 265 -50.85 -77.62 -12.87
CA ALA A 265 -52.19 -77.58 -13.47
C ALA A 265 -53.33 -77.60 -12.45
#